data_AF-A0A1Z4V0P2-F1
#
_entry.id   AF-A0A1Z4V0P2-F1
#
_cell.length_a   1.000
_cell.length_b   1.000
_cell.length_c   1.000
_cell.angle_alpha   90.00
_cell.angle_beta   90.00
_cell.angle_gamma   90.00
#
_symmetry.space_group_name_H-M   'P 1'
#
loop_
_entity.id
_entity.type
_entity.pdbx_description
1 polymer ?
#
loop_
_entity_poly.entity_id
_entity_poly.type
_entity_poly.pdbx_seq_one_letter_code
_entity_poly.pdbx_strand_id
1 'polypeptide(L)'
;MAMYAANNIARGVLKYAHSGGVRLGGLICNSRNTDREIELIETLAKRLNTQMIHYVPRDNIVQHAELRRMTVNEYAPESKQANEYRALAKKIINNTNLTIPTPIEMEELEELLIEFGILESEENAAKLIAKA
;
A
#
# COMPACT_ATOMS: atom_id res chain seq x y z
N MET A 1 -8.21 7.22 0.37
CA MET A 1 -8.16 7.17 -1.11
C MET A 1 -7.30 6.04 -1.67
N ALA A 2 -6.01 5.90 -1.29
CA ALA A 2 -5.13 4.86 -1.86
C ALA A 2 -5.66 3.42 -1.69
N MET A 3 -6.27 3.12 -0.54
CA MET A 3 -6.82 1.79 -0.24
C MET A 3 -8.04 1.44 -1.11
N TYR A 4 -8.93 2.41 -1.33
CA TYR A 4 -10.04 2.25 -2.28
C TYR A 4 -9.54 1.96 -3.70
N ALA A 5 -8.50 2.68 -4.14
CA ALA A 5 -7.88 2.43 -5.44
C ALA A 5 -7.28 1.02 -5.53
N ALA A 6 -6.57 0.57 -4.49
CA ALA A 6 -6.03 -0.79 -4.44
C ALA A 6 -7.15 -1.85 -4.55
N ASN A 7 -8.25 -1.68 -3.81
CA ASN A 7 -9.39 -2.60 -3.86
C ASN A 7 -10.07 -2.59 -5.26
N ASN A 8 -10.22 -1.42 -5.89
CA ASN A 8 -10.78 -1.31 -7.23
C ASN A 8 -9.88 -1.93 -8.31
N ILE A 9 -8.55 -1.77 -8.20
CA ILE A 9 -7.60 -2.45 -9.08
C ILE A 9 -7.69 -3.96 -8.89
N ALA A 10 -7.83 -4.44 -7.65
CA ALA A 10 -8.03 -5.86 -7.37
C ALA A 10 -9.32 -6.41 -8.03
N ARG A 11 -10.42 -5.63 -8.04
CA ARG A 11 -11.65 -5.97 -8.81
C ARG A 11 -11.36 -6.09 -10.30
N GLY A 12 -10.55 -5.19 -10.85
CA GLY A 12 -10.07 -5.25 -12.23
C GLY A 12 -9.27 -6.51 -12.53
N VAL A 13 -8.33 -6.89 -11.65
CA VAL A 13 -7.54 -8.13 -11.79
C VAL A 13 -8.43 -9.36 -11.73
N LEU A 14 -9.36 -9.44 -10.77
CA LEU A 14 -10.30 -10.56 -10.63
C LEU A 14 -11.09 -10.80 -11.93
N LYS A 15 -11.56 -9.74 -12.57
CA LYS A 15 -12.30 -9.80 -13.85
C LYS A 15 -11.53 -10.53 -14.96
N TYR A 16 -10.20 -10.42 -15.00
CA TYR A 16 -9.35 -11.03 -16.03
C TYR A 16 -8.55 -12.24 -15.53
N ALA A 17 -8.62 -12.59 -14.24
CA ALA A 17 -7.79 -13.64 -13.67
C ALA A 17 -8.09 -15.03 -14.23
N HIS A 18 -9.35 -15.31 -14.56
CA HIS A 18 -9.79 -16.62 -15.08
C HIS A 18 -9.56 -16.78 -16.59
N SER A 19 -9.56 -15.68 -17.35
CA SER A 19 -9.43 -15.71 -18.81
C SER A 19 -8.04 -15.30 -19.33
N GLY A 20 -7.38 -14.34 -18.66
CA GLY A 20 -6.12 -13.73 -19.11
C GLY A 20 -4.90 -14.09 -18.27
N GLY A 21 -5.04 -14.90 -17.22
CA GLY A 21 -3.91 -15.36 -16.40
C GLY A 21 -3.25 -14.31 -15.50
N VAL A 22 -3.76 -13.07 -15.49
CA VAL A 22 -3.27 -11.99 -14.62
C VAL A 22 -3.42 -12.38 -13.14
N ARG A 23 -2.44 -12.02 -12.31
CA ARG A 23 -2.41 -12.29 -10.87
C ARG A 23 -1.97 -11.05 -10.09
N LEU A 24 -2.37 -10.97 -8.83
CA LEU A 24 -1.87 -9.97 -7.88
C LEU A 24 -0.64 -10.53 -7.15
N GLY A 25 0.49 -9.83 -7.26
CA GLY A 25 1.76 -10.27 -6.62
C GLY A 25 1.99 -9.72 -5.21
N GLY A 26 1.31 -8.64 -4.83
CA GLY A 26 1.43 -8.02 -3.53
C GLY A 26 1.15 -6.52 -3.53
N LEU A 27 1.06 -5.95 -2.33
CA LEU A 27 0.96 -4.52 -2.09
C LEU A 27 2.34 -3.95 -1.72
N ILE A 28 2.70 -2.81 -2.29
CA ILE A 28 3.85 -2.02 -1.86
C ILE A 28 3.31 -0.84 -1.06
N CYS A 29 3.63 -0.79 0.23
CA CYS A 29 3.28 0.36 1.04
C CYS A 29 4.32 1.47 0.80
N ASN A 30 3.90 2.60 0.22
CA ASN A 30 4.74 3.79 0.15
C ASN A 30 4.35 4.74 1.27
N SER A 31 5.19 4.81 2.30
CA SER A 31 4.79 5.38 3.58
C SER A 31 4.46 6.86 3.51
N ARG A 32 3.45 7.26 4.29
CA ARG A 32 3.10 8.65 4.56
C ARG A 32 3.44 9.08 5.99
N ASN A 33 4.17 8.25 6.74
CA ASN A 33 4.45 8.41 8.17
C ASN A 33 3.16 8.57 9.00
N THR A 34 2.15 7.75 8.71
CA THR A 34 0.92 7.67 9.50
C THR A 34 1.01 6.53 10.51
N ASP A 35 0.34 6.68 11.66
CA ASP A 35 0.32 5.64 12.69
C ASP A 35 -0.27 4.34 12.15
N ARG A 36 0.30 3.20 12.58
CA ARG A 36 -0.15 1.83 12.27
C ARG A 36 -0.28 1.50 10.77
N GLU A 37 0.39 2.25 9.89
CA GLU A 37 0.32 2.06 8.43
C GLU A 37 0.73 0.66 7.98
N ILE A 38 1.80 0.11 8.57
CA ILE A 38 2.28 -1.25 8.28
C ILE A 38 1.19 -2.29 8.58
N GLU A 39 0.63 -2.26 9.78
CA GLU A 39 -0.40 -3.21 10.21
C GLU A 39 -1.65 -3.12 9.33
N LEU A 40 -2.05 -1.90 8.96
CA LEU A 40 -3.18 -1.66 8.06
C LEU A 40 -2.94 -2.28 6.68
N ILE A 41 -1.77 -2.04 6.05
CA ILE A 41 -1.48 -2.60 4.73
C ILE A 41 -1.34 -4.12 4.79
N GLU A 42 -0.73 -4.67 5.84
CA GLU A 42 -0.65 -6.12 6.04
C GLU A 42 -2.02 -6.75 6.19
N THR A 43 -2.93 -6.11 6.91
CA THR A 43 -4.31 -6.58 7.10
C THR A 43 -5.08 -6.53 5.80
N LEU A 44 -5.00 -5.41 5.06
CA LEU A 44 -5.62 -5.30 3.73
C LEU A 44 -5.06 -6.34 2.77
N ALA A 45 -3.73 -6.55 2.75
CA ALA A 45 -3.11 -7.54 1.88
C ALA A 45 -3.66 -8.96 2.14
N LYS A 46 -3.80 -9.34 3.41
CA LYS A 46 -4.41 -10.62 3.81
C LYS A 46 -5.86 -10.73 3.31
N ARG A 47 -6.67 -9.69 3.51
CA ARG A 47 -8.08 -9.65 3.05
C ARG A 47 -8.20 -9.76 1.53
N LEU A 48 -7.26 -9.16 0.80
CA LEU A 48 -7.18 -9.25 -0.67
C LEU A 48 -6.55 -10.56 -1.17
N ASN A 49 -6.30 -11.55 -0.30
CA ASN A 49 -5.61 -12.79 -0.63
C ASN A 49 -4.22 -12.55 -1.24
N THR A 50 -3.43 -11.66 -0.66
CA THR A 50 -2.07 -11.36 -1.11
C THR A 50 -1.15 -11.01 0.08
N GLN A 51 0.01 -10.44 -0.20
CA GLN A 51 1.00 -10.03 0.81
C GLN A 51 1.35 -8.55 0.67
N MET A 52 1.80 -7.92 1.74
CA MET A 52 2.57 -6.68 1.63
C MET A 52 4.00 -7.07 1.25
N ILE A 53 4.39 -6.88 0.00
CA ILE A 53 5.71 -7.30 -0.48
C ILE A 53 6.83 -6.47 0.16
N HIS A 54 6.57 -5.18 0.39
CA HIS A 54 7.52 -4.30 1.02
C HIS A 54 6.86 -3.03 1.54
N TYR A 55 7.48 -2.46 2.56
CA TYR A 55 7.24 -1.13 3.07
C TYR A 55 8.39 -0.23 2.66
N VAL A 56 8.09 0.84 1.93
CA VAL A 56 9.05 1.84 1.48
C VAL A 56 8.91 3.05 2.40
N PRO A 57 9.92 3.37 3.22
CA PRO A 57 9.86 4.49 4.15
C PRO A 57 9.88 5.84 3.41
N ARG A 58 9.37 6.87 4.08
CA ARG A 58 9.42 8.25 3.60
C ARG A 58 10.83 8.81 3.82
N ASP A 59 11.50 9.22 2.74
CA ASP A 59 12.83 9.84 2.81
C ASP A 59 12.90 11.05 1.86
N ASN A 60 13.41 12.19 2.37
CA ASN A 60 13.55 13.44 1.62
C ASN A 60 14.54 13.32 0.44
N ILE A 61 15.41 12.31 0.44
CA ILE A 61 16.34 12.05 -0.65
C ILE A 61 15.63 11.75 -1.97
N VAL A 62 14.40 11.23 -1.91
CA VAL A 62 13.56 10.97 -3.08
C VAL A 62 13.28 12.28 -3.81
N GLN A 63 12.82 13.32 -3.10
CA GLN A 63 12.57 14.63 -3.70
C GLN A 63 13.87 15.27 -4.25
N HIS A 64 15.01 15.09 -3.57
CA HIS A 64 16.29 15.61 -4.06
C HIS A 64 16.75 14.92 -5.36
N ALA A 65 16.49 13.62 -5.51
CA ALA A 65 16.76 12.89 -6.75
C ALA A 65 15.78 13.30 -7.87
N GLU A 66 14.49 13.41 -7.56
CA GLU A 66 13.44 13.82 -8.50
C GLU A 66 13.70 15.21 -9.09
N LEU A 67 14.13 16.19 -8.28
CA LEU A 67 14.49 17.53 -8.75
C LEU A 67 15.64 17.52 -9.79
N ARG A 68 16.47 16.47 -9.78
CA ARG A 68 17.57 16.26 -10.74
C ARG A 68 17.19 15.31 -11.87
N ARG A 69 15.92 14.87 -11.94
CA ARG A 69 15.43 13.89 -12.91
C ARG A 69 16.20 12.57 -12.87
N MET A 70 16.65 12.19 -11.68
CA MET A 70 17.38 10.95 -11.43
C MET A 70 16.57 10.05 -10.51
N THR A 71 16.78 8.75 -10.60
CA THR A 71 16.36 7.82 -9.54
C THR A 71 17.25 7.98 -8.31
N VAL A 72 16.77 7.55 -7.14
CA VAL A 72 17.61 7.54 -5.92
C VAL A 72 18.85 6.65 -6.10
N ASN A 73 18.73 5.55 -6.85
CA ASN A 73 19.86 4.65 -7.12
C ASN A 73 20.96 5.30 -7.96
N GLU A 74 20.62 6.25 -8.84
CA GLU A 74 21.60 7.02 -9.63
C GLU A 74 22.15 8.21 -8.82
N TYR A 75 21.27 8.94 -8.12
CA TYR A 75 21.63 10.14 -7.39
C TYR A 75 22.48 9.86 -6.14
N ALA A 76 22.09 8.84 -5.37
CA ALA A 76 22.69 8.51 -4.08
C ALA A 76 22.67 6.98 -3.87
N PRO A 77 23.52 6.23 -4.60
CA PRO A 77 23.50 4.76 -4.60
C PRO A 77 23.74 4.14 -3.22
N GLU A 78 24.48 4.79 -2.33
CA GLU A 78 24.78 4.26 -0.99
C GLU A 78 23.76 4.71 0.08
N SER A 79 22.69 5.41 -0.31
CA SER A 79 21.66 5.85 0.63
C SER A 79 20.83 4.70 1.20
N LYS A 80 20.23 4.95 2.38
CA LYS A 80 19.28 4.01 2.99
C LYS A 80 18.12 3.72 2.04
N GLN A 81 17.55 4.76 1.43
CA GLN A 81 16.44 4.63 0.49
C GLN A 81 16.81 3.83 -0.77
N ALA A 82 18.04 3.98 -1.31
CA ALA A 82 18.50 3.14 -2.41
C ALA A 82 18.54 1.65 -2.00
N ASN A 83 18.95 1.35 -0.77
CA ASN A 83 18.93 -0.01 -0.24
C ASN A 83 17.52 -0.58 -0.07
N GLU A 84 16.53 0.23 0.34
CA GLU A 84 15.13 -0.18 0.37
C GLU A 84 14.62 -0.55 -1.03
N TYR A 85 14.92 0.26 -2.07
CA TYR A 85 14.56 -0.10 -3.44
C TYR A 85 15.25 -1.38 -3.94
N ARG A 86 16.51 -1.62 -3.56
CA ARG A 86 17.19 -2.89 -3.87
C ARG A 86 16.55 -4.07 -3.15
N ALA A 87 16.13 -3.89 -1.89
CA ALA A 87 15.42 -4.92 -1.13
C ALA A 87 14.06 -5.24 -1.78
N LEU A 88 13.28 -4.22 -2.15
CA LEU A 88 12.05 -4.35 -2.93
C LEU A 88 12.28 -5.14 -4.21
N ALA A 89 13.27 -4.73 -5.02
CA ALA A 89 13.58 -5.37 -6.30
C ALA A 89 13.90 -6.86 -6.12
N LYS A 90 14.73 -7.22 -5.12
CA LYS A 90 15.03 -8.62 -4.80
C LYS A 90 13.78 -9.41 -4.41
N LYS A 91 12.88 -8.82 -3.62
CA LYS A 91 11.62 -9.47 -3.24
C LYS A 91 10.70 -9.68 -4.43
N ILE A 92 10.60 -8.72 -5.34
CA ILE A 92 9.81 -8.84 -6.58
C ILE A 92 10.37 -9.95 -7.47
N ILE A 93 11.69 -9.96 -7.72
CA ILE A 93 12.35 -10.97 -8.57
C ILE A 93 12.11 -12.39 -8.04
N ASN A 94 12.14 -12.56 -6.72
CA ASN A 94 11.96 -13.86 -6.07
C ASN A 94 10.50 -14.17 -5.72
N ASN A 95 9.54 -13.30 -6.10
CA ASN A 95 8.16 -13.48 -5.71
C ASN A 95 7.49 -14.61 -6.50
N THR A 96 7.06 -15.64 -5.79
CA THR A 96 6.26 -16.76 -6.33
C THR A 96 4.80 -16.69 -5.89
N ASN A 97 4.45 -15.78 -4.97
CA ASN A 97 3.10 -15.63 -4.46
C ASN A 97 2.29 -14.73 -5.42
N LEU A 98 1.62 -15.38 -6.37
CA LEU A 98 0.81 -14.77 -7.41
C LEU A 98 -0.63 -15.29 -7.30
N THR A 99 -1.52 -14.48 -6.75
CA THR A 99 -2.87 -14.92 -6.37
C THR A 99 -3.95 -14.30 -7.23
N ILE A 100 -5.11 -14.94 -7.25
CA ILE A 100 -6.35 -14.28 -7.67
C ILE A 100 -6.84 -13.50 -6.45
N PRO A 101 -6.95 -12.17 -6.53
CA PRO A 101 -7.32 -11.38 -5.37
C PRO A 101 -8.78 -11.61 -4.99
N THR A 102 -9.09 -11.33 -3.73
CA THR A 102 -10.45 -11.33 -3.16
C THR A 102 -10.81 -9.90 -2.73
N PRO A 103 -11.25 -9.03 -3.66
CA PRO A 103 -11.67 -7.69 -3.32
C PRO A 103 -12.74 -7.71 -2.25
N ILE A 104 -12.64 -6.78 -1.31
CA ILE A 104 -13.59 -6.64 -0.20
C ILE A 104 -14.69 -5.65 -0.54
N GLU A 105 -15.80 -5.73 0.17
CA GLU A 105 -16.87 -4.75 0.04
C GLU A 105 -16.46 -3.38 0.60
N MET A 106 -17.11 -2.32 0.14
CA MET A 106 -16.74 -0.95 0.51
C MET A 106 -16.93 -0.69 2.00
N GLU A 107 -17.98 -1.25 2.58
CA GLU A 107 -18.29 -1.16 4.01
C GLU A 107 -17.19 -1.83 4.85
N GLU A 108 -16.74 -3.03 4.47
CA GLU A 108 -15.64 -3.73 5.15
C GLU A 108 -14.31 -2.94 5.06
N LEU A 109 -14.07 -2.27 3.93
CA LEU A 109 -12.91 -1.42 3.78
C LEU A 109 -12.99 -0.17 4.67
N GLU A 110 -14.18 0.42 4.81
CA GLU A 110 -14.41 1.57 5.69
C GLU A 110 -14.23 1.21 7.17
N GLU A 111 -14.79 0.09 7.60
CA GLU A 111 -14.58 -0.46 8.94
C GLU A 111 -13.09 -0.64 9.24
N LEU A 112 -12.32 -1.21 8.30
CA LEU A 112 -10.88 -1.37 8.43
C LEU A 112 -10.18 0.00 8.57
N LEU A 113 -10.58 1.00 7.79
CA LEU A 113 -9.97 2.32 7.88
C LEU A 113 -10.28 3.04 9.21
N ILE A 114 -11.47 2.80 9.79
CA ILE A 114 -11.86 3.31 11.11
C ILE A 114 -11.07 2.60 12.22
N GLU A 115 -10.94 1.27 12.15
CA GLU A 115 -10.19 0.45 13.12
C GLU A 115 -8.73 0.91 13.26
N PHE A 116 -8.13 1.30 12.14
CA PHE A 116 -6.74 1.77 12.09
C PHE A 116 -6.61 3.29 12.22
N GLY A 117 -7.70 4.02 12.48
CA GLY A 117 -7.70 5.46 12.77
C GLY A 117 -7.39 6.35 11.56
N ILE A 118 -7.57 5.84 10.33
CA ILE A 118 -7.37 6.61 9.09
C ILE A 118 -8.63 7.41 8.74
N LEU A 119 -9.81 6.90 9.08
CA LEU A 119 -11.07 7.62 9.02
C LEU A 119 -11.57 7.88 10.44
N GLU A 120 -12.09 9.07 10.68
CA GLU A 120 -12.83 9.35 11.91
C GLU A 120 -14.16 8.60 11.86
N SER A 121 -14.49 7.84 12.90
CA SER A 121 -15.84 7.27 13.02
C SER A 121 -16.88 8.39 13.09
N GLU A 122 -18.09 8.15 12.59
CA GLU A 122 -19.20 9.11 12.71
C GLU A 122 -19.42 9.56 14.17
N GLU A 123 -19.18 8.65 15.11
CA GLU A 123 -19.25 8.90 16.55
C GLU A 123 -18.14 9.84 17.07
N ASN A 124 -16.94 9.79 16.48
CA ASN A 124 -15.83 10.68 16.80
C ASN A 124 -15.98 12.04 16.12
N ALA A 125 -16.41 12.06 14.86
CA ALA A 125 -16.74 13.29 14.14
C ALA A 125 -17.84 14.08 14.88
N ALA A 126 -18.89 13.39 15.36
CA ALA A 126 -19.96 14.00 16.17
C ALA A 126 -19.45 14.57 17.51
N LYS A 127 -18.52 13.90 18.20
CA LYS A 127 -17.92 14.38 19.46
C LYS A 127 -17.01 15.59 19.26
N LEU A 128 -16.34 15.72 18.12
CA LEU A 128 -15.53 16.89 17.75
C LEU A 128 -16.42 18.12 17.46
N ILE A 129 -17.52 17.92 16.73
CA ILE A 129 -18.51 18.98 16.45
C ILE A 129 -19.20 19.45 17.74
N ALA A 130 -19.51 18.53 18.66
CA ALA A 130 -20.15 18.87 19.94
C ALA A 130 -19.22 19.59 20.95
N LYS A 131 -17.91 19.63 20.69
CA LYS A 131 -16.91 20.33 21.52
C LYS A 131 -16.45 21.67 20.94
N ALA A 132 -16.88 22.01 19.73
CA ALA A 132 -16.64 23.31 19.08
C ALA A 132 -17.79 24.28 19.36
#